data_AF-A0A2M7YZD5-F1
#
_entry.id   AF-A0A2M7YZD5-F1
#
_cell.length_a   1.000
_cell.length_b   1.000
_cell.length_c   1.000
_cell.angle_alpha   90.00
_cell.angle_beta   90.00
_cell.angle_gamma   90.00
#
_symmetry.space_group_name_H-M   'P 1'
#
loop_
_entity.id
_entity.type
_entity.pdbx_description
1 polymer ?
#
loop_
_entity_poly.entity_id
_entity_poly.type
_entity_poly.pdbx_seq_one_letter_code
_entity_poly.pdbx_strand_id
1 'polypeptide(L)'
;MLPSDSIYKLRQEFRGHLEEFYAELNLAPPYHSIEKAVQHFSNALRTKPEEFRQGLLQDASKKWAVFQEIFLASGLQKKHRGIIEQLALTSSFSVSAGAPESRRFLKNFSAISQEPPSDGTSLTTHPSHSPLTNH
;
A
#
# COMPACT_ATOMS: atom_id res chain seq x y z
N MET A 1 -27.68 -18.71 2.58
CA MET A 1 -26.76 -17.80 3.30
C MET A 1 -26.22 -16.82 2.28
N LEU A 2 -26.34 -15.52 2.51
CA LEU A 2 -26.30 -14.53 1.42
C LEU A 2 -24.87 -14.10 1.07
N PRO A 3 -24.48 -14.08 -0.23
CA PRO A 3 -23.21 -13.54 -0.73
C PRO A 3 -22.86 -12.12 -0.24
N SER A 4 -23.88 -11.37 0.20
CA SER A 4 -23.79 -10.00 0.69
C SER A 4 -23.12 -9.90 2.07
N ASP A 5 -23.16 -10.95 2.90
CA ASP A 5 -22.63 -10.90 4.28
C ASP A 5 -21.10 -10.84 4.29
N SER A 6 -20.44 -11.62 3.42
CA SER A 6 -18.98 -11.65 3.31
C SER A 6 -18.42 -10.32 2.79
N ILE A 7 -19.09 -9.73 1.80
CA ILE A 7 -18.70 -8.40 1.28
C ILE A 7 -18.91 -7.35 2.36
N TYR A 8 -20.03 -7.39 3.08
CA TYR A 8 -20.30 -6.46 4.18
C TYR A 8 -19.25 -6.55 5.28
N LYS A 9 -18.90 -7.78 5.73
CA LYS A 9 -17.85 -8.00 6.74
C LYS A 9 -16.50 -7.47 6.28
N LEU A 10 -16.04 -7.85 5.09
CA LEU A 10 -14.77 -7.38 4.54
C LEU A 10 -14.73 -5.85 4.41
N ARG A 11 -15.88 -5.24 4.08
CA ARG A 11 -16.02 -3.79 3.94
C ARG A 11 -15.89 -3.07 5.30
N GLN A 12 -16.55 -3.58 6.34
CA GLN A 12 -16.45 -3.03 7.69
C GLN A 12 -15.04 -3.17 8.26
N GLU A 13 -14.41 -4.33 8.05
CA GLU A 13 -13.01 -4.58 8.43
C GLU A 13 -12.08 -3.57 7.76
N PHE A 14 -12.15 -3.44 6.43
CA PHE A 14 -11.31 -2.50 5.68
C PHE A 14 -11.48 -1.06 6.17
N ARG A 15 -12.73 -0.63 6.41
CA ARG A 15 -13.03 0.70 6.93
C ARG A 15 -12.46 0.89 8.34
N GLY A 16 -12.67 -0.07 9.24
CA GLY A 16 -12.17 -0.02 10.62
C GLY A 16 -10.65 0.14 10.67
N HIS A 17 -9.92 -0.61 9.86
CA HIS A 17 -8.46 -0.48 9.79
C HIS A 17 -7.99 0.88 9.26
N LEU A 18 -8.74 1.51 8.34
CA LEU A 18 -8.42 2.87 7.89
C LEU A 18 -8.69 3.90 8.99
N GLU A 19 -9.82 3.78 9.67
CA GLU A 19 -10.18 4.68 10.78
C GLU A 19 -9.17 4.57 11.92
N GLU A 20 -8.76 3.36 12.29
CA GLU A 20 -7.72 3.10 13.29
C GLU A 20 -6.35 3.67 12.86
N PHE A 21 -5.93 3.44 11.61
CA PHE A 21 -4.69 3.99 11.07
C PHE A 21 -4.63 5.52 11.16
N TYR A 22 -5.71 6.22 10.77
CA TYR A 22 -5.75 7.69 10.87
C TYR A 22 -5.83 8.16 12.32
N ALA A 23 -6.53 7.43 13.19
CA ALA A 23 -6.61 7.75 14.62
C ALA A 23 -5.24 7.62 15.30
N GLU A 24 -4.46 6.58 15.01
CA GLU A 24 -3.11 6.39 15.53
C GLU A 24 -2.14 7.49 15.05
N LEU A 25 -2.35 8.00 13.84
CA LEU A 25 -1.59 9.14 13.30
C LEU A 25 -2.05 10.48 13.89
N ASN A 26 -3.08 10.48 14.75
CA ASN A 26 -3.75 11.67 15.28
C ASN A 26 -4.20 12.63 14.15
N LEU A 27 -4.62 12.05 13.01
CA LEU A 27 -5.09 12.77 11.83
C LEU A 27 -6.60 12.60 11.70
N ALA A 28 -7.26 13.65 11.24
CA ALA A 28 -8.67 13.57 10.89
C ALA A 28 -8.85 12.61 9.70
N PRO A 29 -9.60 11.49 9.85
CA PRO A 29 -9.79 10.55 8.77
C PRO A 29 -10.54 11.23 7.60
N PRO A 30 -10.05 11.09 6.36
CA PRO A 30 -10.70 11.65 5.18
C PRO A 30 -11.91 10.78 4.80
N TYR A 31 -13.01 10.87 5.57
CA TYR A 31 -14.21 10.04 5.43
C TYR A 31 -14.68 9.89 3.98
N HIS A 32 -14.69 10.98 3.20
CA HIS A 32 -15.11 10.92 1.80
C HIS A 32 -14.19 10.04 0.92
N SER A 33 -12.88 10.09 1.16
CA SER A 33 -11.91 9.24 0.44
C SER A 33 -11.98 7.79 0.91
N ILE A 34 -12.18 7.57 2.22
CA ILE A 34 -12.37 6.24 2.81
C ILE A 34 -13.62 5.59 2.21
N GLU A 35 -14.77 6.27 2.20
CA GLU A 35 -16.01 5.76 1.63
C GLU A 35 -15.86 5.42 0.14
N LYS A 36 -15.14 6.23 -0.64
CA LYS A 36 -14.82 5.91 -2.04
C LYS A 36 -13.99 4.63 -2.17
N ALA A 37 -12.99 4.44 -1.32
CA ALA A 37 -12.17 3.23 -1.33
C ALA A 37 -12.96 1.99 -0.93
N VAL A 38 -13.77 2.12 0.12
CA VAL A 38 -14.68 1.10 0.64
C VAL A 38 -15.72 0.72 -0.43
N GLN A 39 -16.26 1.69 -1.16
CA GLN A 39 -17.18 1.46 -2.28
C GLN A 39 -16.48 0.79 -3.46
N HIS A 40 -15.26 1.21 -3.80
CA HIS A 40 -14.47 0.60 -4.86
C HIS A 40 -14.13 -0.86 -4.52
N PHE A 41 -13.74 -1.15 -3.28
CA PHE A 41 -13.52 -2.49 -2.78
C PHE A 41 -14.77 -3.36 -2.90
N SER A 42 -15.92 -2.85 -2.45
CA SER A 42 -17.20 -3.55 -2.56
C SER A 42 -17.53 -3.90 -4.02
N ASN A 43 -17.37 -2.93 -4.94
CA ASN A 43 -17.61 -3.15 -6.36
C ASN A 43 -16.64 -4.20 -6.94
N ALA A 44 -15.35 -4.14 -6.57
CA ALA A 44 -14.36 -5.14 -6.98
C ALA A 44 -14.76 -6.54 -6.49
N LEU A 45 -15.14 -6.69 -5.23
CA LEU A 45 -15.59 -7.98 -4.67
C LEU A 45 -16.86 -8.52 -5.34
N ARG A 46 -17.80 -7.65 -5.73
CA ARG A 46 -19.02 -8.07 -6.44
C ARG A 46 -18.73 -8.70 -7.80
N THR A 47 -17.61 -8.35 -8.43
CA THR A 47 -17.17 -8.96 -9.70
C THR A 47 -16.38 -10.26 -9.50
N LYS A 48 -16.03 -10.63 -8.26
CA LYS A 48 -15.25 -11.83 -7.92
C LYS A 48 -16.17 -12.98 -7.49
N PRO A 49 -15.76 -14.24 -7.73
CA PRO A 49 -16.53 -15.40 -7.31
C PRO A 49 -16.67 -15.48 -5.79
N GLU A 50 -17.70 -16.19 -5.32
CA GLU A 50 -17.95 -16.39 -3.88
C GLU A 50 -16.79 -17.07 -3.17
N GLU A 51 -16.19 -18.09 -3.79
CA GLU A 51 -15.04 -18.80 -3.26
C GLU A 51 -13.86 -17.88 -2.98
N PHE A 52 -13.63 -16.89 -3.85
CA PHE A 52 -12.61 -15.87 -3.62
C PHE A 52 -12.94 -15.01 -2.41
N ARG A 53 -14.20 -14.56 -2.29
CA ARG A 53 -14.66 -13.74 -1.15
C ARG A 53 -14.60 -14.50 0.18
N GLN A 54 -14.99 -15.76 0.19
CA GLN A 54 -14.86 -16.66 1.35
C GLN A 54 -13.39 -16.96 1.66
N GLY A 55 -12.57 -17.14 0.62
CA GLY A 55 -11.13 -17.29 0.74
C GLY A 55 -10.49 -16.08 1.43
N LEU A 56 -10.90 -14.85 1.09
CA LEU A 56 -10.41 -13.64 1.78
C LEU A 56 -10.79 -13.59 3.26
N LEU A 57 -11.93 -14.15 3.67
CA LEU A 57 -12.30 -14.21 5.08
C LEU A 57 -11.41 -15.19 5.88
N GLN A 58 -10.88 -16.22 5.21
CA GLN A 58 -10.04 -17.24 5.84
C GLN A 58 -8.53 -16.95 5.72
N ASP A 59 -8.12 -16.36 4.59
CA ASP A 59 -6.72 -16.01 4.29
C ASP A 59 -6.46 -14.52 4.57
N ALA A 60 -5.96 -14.22 5.78
CA ALA A 60 -5.57 -12.86 6.15
C ALA A 60 -4.52 -12.26 5.20
N SER A 61 -3.59 -13.07 4.67
CA SER A 61 -2.56 -12.60 3.72
C SER A 61 -3.17 -12.16 2.39
N LYS A 62 -4.11 -12.93 1.83
CA LYS A 62 -4.81 -12.56 0.58
C LYS A 62 -5.71 -11.34 0.82
N LYS A 63 -6.43 -11.32 1.96
CA LYS A 63 -7.24 -10.16 2.39
C LYS A 63 -6.44 -8.89 2.34
N TRP A 64 -5.23 -8.94 2.90
CA TRP A 64 -4.38 -7.76 3.00
C TRP A 64 -3.80 -7.29 1.68
N ALA A 65 -3.43 -8.22 0.79
CA ALA A 65 -2.99 -7.87 -0.56
C ALA A 65 -4.08 -7.07 -1.30
N VAL A 66 -5.34 -7.51 -1.21
CA VAL A 66 -6.47 -6.80 -1.82
C VAL A 66 -6.71 -5.44 -1.15
N PHE A 67 -6.65 -5.36 0.18
CA PHE A 67 -6.80 -4.08 0.88
C PHE A 67 -5.73 -3.06 0.46
N GLN A 68 -4.48 -3.49 0.31
CA GLN A 68 -3.39 -2.63 -0.17
C GLN A 68 -3.62 -2.19 -1.62
N GLU A 69 -4.02 -3.09 -2.51
CA GLU A 69 -4.31 -2.76 -3.90
C GLU A 69 -5.41 -1.69 -4.01
N ILE A 70 -6.51 -1.86 -3.27
CA ILE A 70 -7.61 -0.88 -3.30
C ILE A 70 -7.20 0.43 -2.64
N PHE A 71 -6.43 0.38 -1.55
CA PHE A 71 -5.90 1.58 -0.91
C PHE A 71 -5.10 2.43 -1.90
N LEU A 72 -4.21 1.78 -2.68
CA LEU A 72 -3.41 2.40 -3.72
C LEU A 72 -4.26 2.93 -4.88
N ALA A 73 -5.22 2.14 -5.36
CA ALA A 73 -6.12 2.53 -6.44
C ALA A 73 -7.02 3.73 -6.06
N SER A 74 -7.40 3.83 -4.79
CA SER A 74 -8.26 4.89 -4.28
C SER A 74 -7.54 6.23 -4.10
N GLY A 75 -6.20 6.23 -4.13
CA GLY A 75 -5.39 7.44 -3.96
C GLY A 75 -5.28 7.91 -2.52
N LEU A 76 -5.67 7.08 -1.54
CA LEU A 76 -5.52 7.39 -0.11
C LEU A 76 -4.05 7.62 0.27
N GLN A 77 -3.11 6.94 -0.39
CA GLN A 77 -1.67 7.14 -0.22
C GLN A 77 -1.19 8.56 -0.59
N LYS A 78 -1.95 9.30 -1.39
CA LYS A 78 -1.63 10.69 -1.73
C LYS A 78 -2.15 11.66 -0.67
N LYS A 79 -3.14 11.24 0.12
CA LYS A 79 -3.76 12.08 1.15
C LYS A 79 -2.85 12.11 2.38
N HIS A 80 -2.55 13.32 2.86
CA HIS A 80 -1.65 13.55 3.98
C HIS A 80 -0.24 12.94 3.80
N ARG A 81 0.16 12.60 2.56
CA ARG A 81 1.42 11.91 2.26
C ARG A 81 2.62 12.57 2.95
N GLY A 82 2.79 13.88 2.77
CA GLY A 82 3.89 14.60 3.40
C GLY A 82 3.87 14.58 4.92
N ILE A 83 2.68 14.64 5.54
CA ILE A 83 2.56 14.59 7.00
C ILE A 83 2.88 13.17 7.50
N ILE A 84 2.37 12.14 6.83
CA ILE A 84 2.58 10.73 7.17
C ILE A 84 4.04 10.32 6.94
N GLU A 85 4.67 10.78 5.85
CA GLU A 85 6.11 10.59 5.58
C GLU A 85 6.96 11.23 6.67
N GLN A 86 6.65 12.46 7.09
CA GLN A 86 7.35 13.12 8.19
C GLN A 86 7.13 12.39 9.52
N LEU A 87 5.91 11.96 9.84
CA LEU A 87 5.61 11.18 11.05
C LEU A 87 6.34 9.83 11.08
N ALA A 88 6.48 9.18 9.92
CA ALA A 88 7.23 7.94 9.78
C ALA A 88 8.74 8.15 9.99
N LEU A 89 9.30 9.28 9.55
CA LEU A 89 10.70 9.63 9.72
C LEU A 89 11.04 10.08 11.16
N THR A 90 10.14 10.82 11.82
CA THR A 90 10.37 11.44 13.13
C THR A 90 10.16 10.49 14.32
N SER A 91 9.79 9.23 14.11
CA SER A 91 9.62 8.23 15.18
C SER A 91 8.47 8.50 16.18
N SER A 92 7.43 9.26 15.82
CA SER A 92 6.17 9.28 16.61
C SER A 92 5.25 8.10 16.27
N PHE A 93 5.37 7.53 15.06
CA PHE A 93 4.78 6.23 14.74
C PHE A 93 5.82 5.16 15.04
N SER A 94 6.14 4.96 16.32
CA SER A 94 7.08 3.91 16.71
C SER A 94 6.56 2.59 16.16
N VAL A 95 7.43 1.92 15.41
CA VAL A 95 7.26 0.56 14.88
C VAL A 95 6.84 -0.43 15.98
N SER A 96 6.89 -0.05 17.26
CA SER A 96 6.48 -0.85 18.41
C SER A 96 5.14 -0.50 19.07
N ALA A 97 4.47 0.61 18.70
CA ALA A 97 3.33 1.13 19.46
C ALA A 97 1.96 1.04 18.76
N GLY A 98 1.92 0.78 17.45
CA GLY A 98 0.67 0.70 16.69
C GLY A 98 0.26 -0.73 16.30
N ALA A 99 -1.01 -0.89 15.93
CA ALA A 99 -1.56 -2.15 15.45
C ALA A 99 -0.70 -2.71 14.27
N PRO A 100 -0.45 -4.03 14.21
CA PRO A 100 0.35 -4.63 13.14
C PRO A 100 -0.23 -4.34 11.74
N GLU A 101 -1.53 -4.11 11.64
CA GLU A 101 -2.28 -3.73 10.45
C GLU A 101 -1.91 -2.33 9.96
N SER A 102 -1.88 -1.34 10.84
CA SER A 102 -1.53 0.05 10.52
C SER A 102 -0.11 0.18 10.00
N ARG A 103 0.82 -0.62 10.54
CA ARG A 103 2.20 -0.70 10.03
C ARG A 103 2.26 -1.15 8.57
N ARG A 104 1.32 -1.99 8.12
CA ARG A 104 1.27 -2.42 6.72
C ARG A 104 0.76 -1.31 5.80
N PHE A 105 -0.14 -0.43 6.27
CA PHE A 105 -0.52 0.77 5.51
C PHE A 105 0.61 1.78 5.43
N LEU A 106 1.34 1.97 6.54
CA LEU A 106 2.49 2.89 6.62
C LEU A 106 3.58 2.57 5.58
N LYS A 107 3.81 1.27 5.29
CA LYS A 107 4.76 0.85 4.25
C LYS A 107 4.47 1.44 2.86
N ASN A 108 3.21 1.76 2.56
CA ASN A 108 2.84 2.38 1.28
C ASN A 108 3.25 3.86 1.20
N PHE A 109 3.57 4.49 2.33
CA PHE A 109 4.05 5.88 2.41
C PHE A 109 5.57 5.97 2.54
N SER A 110 6.21 4.98 3.16
CA SER A 110 7.66 4.93 3.36
C SER A 110 8.45 4.44 2.14
N ALA A 111 7.81 4.29 0.97
CA ALA A 111 8.48 3.94 -0.28
C ALA A 111 9.29 5.14 -0.82
N ILE A 112 10.25 5.60 -0.01
CA ILE A 112 11.45 6.23 -0.53
C ILE A 112 12.30 5.06 -1.02
N SER A 113 12.57 5.05 -2.32
CA SER A 113 13.42 4.10 -3.04
C SER A 113 12.77 2.74 -3.37
N GLN A 114 11.88 2.71 -4.36
CA GLN A 114 12.14 1.75 -5.43
C GLN A 114 13.40 2.24 -6.15
N GLU A 115 14.54 1.65 -5.82
CA GLU A 115 15.67 1.67 -6.75
C GLU A 115 15.15 1.16 -8.10
N PRO A 116 15.50 1.80 -9.23
CA PRO A 116 15.40 1.11 -10.49
C PRO A 116 16.21 -0.18 -10.38
N PRO A 117 15.76 -1.33 -10.91
CA PRO A 117 16.67 -2.40 -11.22
C PRO A 117 17.57 -1.90 -12.36
N SER A 118 18.59 -1.11 -12.01
CA SER A 118 19.75 -0.89 -12.88
C SER A 118 20.57 -2.16 -12.76
N ASP A 119 20.11 -3.13 -13.55
CA ASP A 119 20.78 -4.36 -13.90
C ASP A 119 22.29 -4.17 -13.90
N GLY A 120 22.94 -4.90 -13.00
CA GLY A 120 24.38 -5.09 -13.08
C GLY A 120 24.68 -5.92 -14.31
N THR A 121 24.95 -5.25 -15.43
CA THR A 121 25.67 -5.85 -16.55
C THR A 121 26.96 -5.08 -16.83
N SER A 122 28.03 -5.66 -16.30
CA SER A 122 29.29 -5.91 -17.01
C SER A 122 30.01 -4.74 -17.68
N LEU A 123 31.06 -4.29 -16.98
CA LEU A 123 32.44 -4.43 -17.45
C LEU A 123 32.63 -4.39 -18.99
N THR A 124 32.63 -3.20 -19.59
CA THR A 124 33.30 -2.99 -20.87
C THR A 124 34.61 -2.27 -20.61
N THR A 125 35.64 -3.11 -20.49
CA THR A 125 37.05 -2.88 -20.78
C THR A 125 37.29 -1.61 -21.58
N HIS A 126 38.05 -0.69 -20.99
CA HIS A 126 38.69 0.42 -21.67
C HIS A 126 39.98 -0.13 -22.31
N PRO A 127 40.13 -0.22 -23.65
CA PRO A 127 41.44 -0.39 -24.24
C PRO A 127 42.02 0.98 -24.57
N SER A 128 43.07 1.31 -23.83
CA SER A 128 44.31 1.92 -24.33
C SER A 128 44.19 3.05 -25.35
N HIS A 129 44.35 4.27 -24.83
CA HIS A 129 44.94 5.38 -25.55
C HIS A 129 46.39 5.03 -25.95
N SER A 130 46.70 5.08 -27.26
CA SER A 130 48.05 5.34 -27.80
C SER A 130 47.94 5.84 -29.25
N PRO A 131 48.92 6.63 -29.73
CA PRO A 131 48.70 7.71 -30.69
C PRO A 131 49.08 7.32 -32.13
N LEU A 132 48.45 7.94 -33.12
CA LEU A 132 48.97 7.93 -34.49
C LEU A 132 48.84 9.31 -35.15
N THR A 133 50.01 9.79 -35.53
CA THR A 133 50.36 10.95 -36.36
C THR A 133 49.68 10.96 -37.72
N ASN A 134 49.24 12.13 -38.19
CA ASN A 134 49.10 12.43 -39.61
C ASN A 134 49.19 13.95 -39.86
N HIS A 135 50.38 14.46 -40.19
CA HIS A 135 50.74 15.08 -41.48
C HIS A 135 52.13 15.74 -41.37
#